data_AF-A0A4U5X935-F1
#
_entry.id   AF-A0A4U5X935-F1
#
_cell.length_a   1.000
_cell.length_b   1.000
_cell.length_c   1.000
_cell.angle_alpha   90.00
_cell.angle_beta   90.00
_cell.angle_gamma   90.00
#
_symmetry.space_group_name_H-M   'P 1'
#
loop_
_entity.id
_entity.type
_entity.pdbx_description
1 polymer ?
#
loop_
_entity_poly.entity_id
_entity_poly.type
_entity_poly.pdbx_seq_one_letter_code
_entity_poly.pdbx_strand_id
1 'polypeptide(L)'
;RKHLTETLRQAAAHPGTALIEIYQNCNIFNDGAFDALKDKQTAEEAVIRLRHGKPVRFGADGARGVVRDRVTGDLEVATVTPDNEADVLVHDAHAATPTTAFALSRLADPDTLHHTPIGVFRSVDRPVYDTSMADQLDTAIEQYGKGDLALLLAGNDTWTVESAS
;
A
#
# COMPACT_ATOMS: atom_id res chain seq x y z
N ARG A 1 -18.20 -2.33 9.26
CA ARG A 1 -18.06 -1.09 8.45
C ARG A 1 -16.91 -0.17 8.89
N LYS A 2 -16.61 -0.05 10.20
CA LYS A 2 -15.53 0.82 10.71
C LYS A 2 -14.17 0.63 9.99
N HIS A 3 -13.75 -0.62 9.77
CA HIS A 3 -12.49 -0.96 9.09
C HIS A 3 -12.39 -0.44 7.64
N LEU A 4 -13.42 -0.66 6.82
CA LEU A 4 -13.43 -0.16 5.44
C LEU A 4 -13.33 1.37 5.40
N THR A 5 -14.13 2.07 6.21
CA THR A 5 -14.08 3.53 6.28
C THR A 5 -12.71 4.05 6.70
N GLU A 6 -12.07 3.38 7.67
CA GLU A 6 -10.71 3.72 8.10
C GLU A 6 -9.67 3.52 6.98
N THR A 7 -9.76 2.39 6.26
CA THR A 7 -8.88 2.08 5.13
C THR A 7 -9.02 3.11 4.00
N LEU A 8 -10.26 3.47 3.63
CA LEU A 8 -10.53 4.50 2.61
C LEU A 8 -9.98 5.87 3.02
N ARG A 9 -10.08 6.25 4.30
CA ARG A 9 -9.50 7.51 4.79
C ARG A 9 -7.98 7.52 4.69
N GLN A 10 -7.32 6.42 5.05
CA GLN A 10 -5.86 6.33 4.94
C GLN A 10 -5.40 6.42 3.49
N ALA A 11 -6.10 5.74 2.58
CA ALA A 11 -5.81 5.82 1.15
C ALA A 11 -6.01 7.23 0.59
N ALA A 12 -7.09 7.91 0.97
CA ALA A 12 -7.36 9.29 0.54
C ALA A 12 -6.33 10.31 1.08
N ALA A 13 -5.73 10.04 2.24
CA ALA A 13 -4.69 10.87 2.83
C ALA A 13 -3.27 10.53 2.34
N HIS A 14 -3.10 9.46 1.55
CA HIS A 14 -1.78 9.02 1.11
C HIS A 14 -1.26 9.91 -0.02
N PRO A 15 -0.07 10.54 0.13
CA PRO A 15 0.53 11.36 -0.92
C PRO A 15 1.13 10.46 -2.00
N GLY A 16 0.30 10.02 -2.95
CA GLY A 16 0.72 9.15 -4.04
C GLY A 16 -0.41 8.27 -4.54
N THR A 17 -0.06 7.07 -5.02
CA THR A 17 -1.04 6.10 -5.52
C THR A 17 -1.42 5.11 -4.44
N ALA A 18 -2.72 4.93 -4.21
CA ALA A 18 -3.27 3.91 -3.32
C ALA A 18 -4.05 2.86 -4.12
N LEU A 19 -3.83 1.58 -3.80
CA LEU A 19 -4.62 0.46 -4.30
C LEU A 19 -5.40 -0.16 -3.14
N ILE A 20 -6.70 -0.37 -3.34
CA ILE A 20 -7.59 -0.97 -2.35
C ILE A 20 -8.35 -2.10 -3.01
N GLU A 21 -8.11 -3.32 -2.56
CA GLU A 21 -8.91 -4.48 -2.91
C GLU A 21 -10.03 -4.65 -1.88
N ILE A 22 -11.27 -4.77 -2.37
CA ILE A 22 -12.46 -4.92 -1.52
C ILE A 22 -13.16 -6.21 -1.92
N TYR A 23 -13.13 -7.20 -1.03
CA TYR A 23 -13.96 -8.40 -1.18
C TYR A 23 -15.43 -8.04 -0.98
N GLN A 24 -16.17 -8.00 -2.10
CA GLN A 24 -17.58 -7.66 -2.13
C GLN A 24 -18.37 -8.81 -2.74
N ASN A 25 -19.29 -9.38 -1.94
CA ASN A 25 -20.19 -10.41 -2.42
C ASN A 25 -21.12 -9.84 -3.49
N CYS A 26 -21.33 -10.59 -4.57
CA CYS A 26 -22.33 -10.28 -5.57
C CYS A 26 -23.48 -11.29 -5.42
N ASN A 27 -24.50 -10.96 -4.63
CA ASN A 27 -25.61 -11.88 -4.32
C ASN A 27 -26.35 -12.43 -5.55
N ILE A 28 -26.23 -11.77 -6.71
CA ILE A 28 -26.93 -12.19 -7.95
C ILE A 28 -26.12 -13.24 -8.71
N PHE A 29 -24.79 -13.10 -8.77
CA PHE A 29 -23.94 -13.89 -9.67
C PHE A 29 -22.92 -14.77 -8.95
N ASN A 30 -22.61 -14.47 -7.69
CA ASN A 30 -21.57 -15.12 -6.93
C ASN A 30 -21.94 -15.09 -5.44
N ASP A 31 -23.13 -15.60 -5.13
CA ASP A 31 -23.62 -15.62 -3.75
C ASP A 31 -22.82 -16.63 -2.91
N GLY A 32 -22.49 -16.24 -1.69
CA GLY A 32 -21.71 -17.04 -0.74
C GLY A 32 -20.19 -17.07 -0.96
N ALA A 33 -19.64 -16.40 -1.97
CA ALA A 33 -18.22 -16.46 -2.31
C ALA A 33 -17.26 -16.00 -1.21
N PHE A 34 -17.76 -15.19 -0.26
CA PHE A 34 -16.99 -14.66 0.86
C PHE A 34 -17.63 -14.96 2.21
N ASP A 35 -18.48 -15.99 2.31
CA ASP A 35 -19.21 -16.29 3.55
C ASP A 35 -18.26 -16.63 4.72
N ALA A 36 -17.13 -17.27 4.44
CA ALA A 36 -16.05 -17.52 5.42
C ALA A 36 -15.52 -16.22 6.07
N LEU A 37 -15.59 -15.09 5.37
CA LEU A 37 -15.13 -13.78 5.83
C LEU A 37 -16.26 -12.91 6.41
N LYS A 38 -17.52 -13.36 6.28
CA LYS A 38 -18.73 -12.55 6.55
C LYS A 38 -19.38 -12.89 7.87
N ASP A 39 -19.49 -14.17 8.22
CA ASP A 39 -20.04 -14.57 9.51
C ASP A 39 -19.10 -14.14 10.64
N LYS A 40 -19.63 -13.57 11.73
CA LYS A 40 -18.78 -12.95 12.77
C LYS A 40 -17.86 -13.97 13.43
N GLN A 41 -18.34 -15.18 13.66
CA GLN A 41 -17.62 -16.22 14.39
C GLN A 41 -16.55 -16.84 13.49
N THR A 42 -16.87 -17.11 12.23
CA THR A 42 -15.88 -17.58 11.25
C THR A 42 -14.88 -16.49 10.87
N ALA A 43 -15.30 -15.21 10.80
CA ALA A 43 -14.42 -14.11 10.47
C ALA A 43 -13.39 -13.80 11.57
N GLU A 44 -13.72 -14.01 12.84
CA GLU A 44 -12.71 -13.95 13.92
C GLU A 44 -11.61 -14.99 13.71
N GLU A 45 -11.98 -16.13 13.15
CA GLU A 45 -11.06 -17.22 12.86
C GLU A 45 -10.31 -17.07 11.52
N ALA A 46 -10.97 -16.51 10.50
CA ALA A 46 -10.43 -16.45 9.15
C ALA A 46 -9.70 -15.14 8.82
N VAL A 47 -10.02 -14.03 9.50
CA VAL A 47 -9.54 -12.69 9.14
C VAL A 47 -8.41 -12.21 10.05
N ILE A 48 -7.27 -11.89 9.45
CA ILE A 48 -6.12 -11.30 10.15
C ILE A 48 -6.16 -9.78 10.01
N ARG A 49 -6.52 -9.07 11.08
CA ARG A 49 -6.63 -7.59 11.03
C ARG A 49 -5.27 -6.93 11.29
N LEU A 50 -4.65 -6.44 10.23
CA LEU A 50 -3.39 -5.72 10.31
C LEU A 50 -3.58 -4.32 10.90
N ARG A 51 -2.76 -4.00 11.91
CA ARG A 51 -2.69 -2.66 12.53
C ARG A 51 -1.24 -2.29 12.74
N HIS A 52 -0.83 -1.15 12.20
CA HIS A 52 0.56 -0.68 12.33
C HIS A 52 0.96 -0.58 13.82
N GLY A 53 2.17 -1.05 14.13
CA GLY A 53 2.75 -1.07 15.46
C GLY A 53 2.11 -2.07 16.43
N LYS A 54 1.28 -3.01 15.95
CA LYS A 54 0.63 -4.03 16.78
C LYS A 54 1.08 -5.45 16.39
N PRO A 55 1.18 -6.38 17.36
CA PRO A 55 1.35 -7.80 17.08
C PRO A 55 0.22 -8.30 16.17
N VAL A 56 0.56 -9.11 15.18
CA VAL A 56 -0.40 -9.71 14.25
C VAL A 56 -1.08 -10.90 14.91
N ARG A 57 -2.15 -10.63 15.67
CA ARG A 57 -2.97 -11.64 16.36
C ARG A 57 -4.41 -11.68 15.87
N PHE A 58 -5.00 -12.86 15.91
CA PHE A 58 -6.38 -13.14 15.50
C PHE A 58 -6.89 -14.47 16.09
N GLY A 59 -8.10 -14.90 15.73
CA GLY A 59 -8.79 -16.03 16.36
C GLY A 59 -9.46 -15.65 17.68
N ALA A 60 -10.22 -16.59 18.25
CA ALA A 60 -10.83 -16.45 19.57
C ALA A 60 -9.79 -16.00 20.60
N ASP A 61 -10.09 -14.88 21.28
CA ASP A 61 -9.22 -14.24 22.29
C ASP A 61 -7.76 -13.95 21.84
N GLY A 62 -7.50 -13.89 20.53
CA GLY A 62 -6.16 -13.68 19.99
C GLY A 62 -5.23 -14.89 20.13
N ALA A 63 -5.78 -16.10 20.21
CA ALA A 63 -5.05 -17.35 20.38
C ALA A 63 -4.12 -17.72 19.21
N ARG A 64 -4.24 -17.06 18.05
CA ARG A 64 -3.34 -17.25 16.91
C ARG A 64 -2.55 -15.99 16.60
N GLY A 65 -1.36 -16.18 16.05
CA GLY A 65 -0.47 -15.12 15.62
C GLY A 65 0.29 -15.50 14.35
N VAL A 66 0.80 -14.48 13.67
CA VAL A 66 1.73 -14.68 12.55
C VAL A 66 3.15 -14.64 13.08
N VAL A 67 3.93 -15.68 12.78
CA VAL A 67 5.35 -15.78 13.15
C VAL A 67 6.19 -15.91 11.88
N ARG A 68 7.49 -15.61 12.00
CA ARG A 68 8.45 -15.80 10.92
C ARG A 68 9.30 -17.03 11.19
N ASP A 69 9.28 -17.98 10.26
CA ASP A 69 10.16 -19.15 10.32
C ASP A 69 11.62 -18.68 10.25
N ARG A 70 12.46 -19.14 11.19
CA ARG A 70 13.84 -18.69 11.33
C ARG A 70 14.80 -19.33 10.30
N VAL A 71 14.38 -20.41 9.65
CA VAL A 71 15.15 -21.17 8.67
C VAL A 71 14.81 -20.72 7.25
N THR A 72 13.53 -20.66 6.89
CA THR A 72 13.06 -20.29 5.54
C THR A 72 12.82 -18.80 5.39
N GLY A 73 12.47 -18.11 6.49
CA GLY A 73 12.06 -16.72 6.48
C GLY A 73 10.60 -16.49 6.10
N ASP A 74 9.83 -17.56 5.85
CA ASP A 74 8.42 -17.47 5.51
C ASP A 74 7.57 -17.01 6.70
N LEU A 75 6.37 -16.50 6.39
CA LEU A 75 5.38 -16.20 7.42
C LEU A 75 4.40 -17.36 7.52
N GLU A 76 4.13 -17.78 8.76
CA GLU A 76 3.17 -18.84 9.05
C GLU A 76 2.25 -18.43 10.20
N VAL A 77 1.11 -19.10 10.29
CA VAL A 77 0.17 -18.96 11.41
C VAL A 77 0.49 -20.01 12.46
N ALA A 78 0.70 -19.57 13.68
CA ALA A 78 0.91 -20.43 14.83
C ALA A 78 -0.07 -20.11 15.97
N THR A 79 -0.35 -21.11 16.81
CA THR A 79 -0.99 -20.89 18.10
C THR A 79 -0.03 -20.15 19.01
N VAL A 80 -0.50 -19.06 19.63
CA VAL A 80 0.31 -18.25 20.54
C VAL A 80 0.30 -18.90 21.92
N THR A 81 1.50 -19.10 22.46
CA THR A 81 1.77 -19.59 23.81
C THR A 81 2.67 -18.59 24.54
N PRO A 82 2.79 -18.66 25.87
CA PRO A 82 3.72 -17.82 26.61
C PRO A 82 5.18 -17.92 26.11
N ASP A 83 5.56 -19.07 25.54
CA ASP A 83 6.93 -19.33 25.08
C ASP A 83 7.24 -18.69 23.72
N ASN A 84 6.24 -18.51 22.85
CA ASN A 84 6.41 -17.95 21.49
C ASN A 84 5.81 -16.54 21.31
N GLU A 85 5.25 -15.96 22.37
CA GLU A 85 4.61 -14.64 22.35
C GLU A 85 5.53 -13.54 21.82
N ALA A 86 6.84 -13.64 22.10
CA ALA A 86 7.85 -12.70 21.61
C ALA A 86 8.20 -12.86 20.12
N ASP A 87 7.89 -14.02 19.52
CA ASP A 87 8.15 -14.30 18.10
C ASP A 87 7.01 -13.82 17.19
N VAL A 88 5.88 -13.39 17.77
CA VAL A 88 4.75 -12.85 17.01
C VAL A 88 5.17 -11.58 16.28
N LEU A 89 4.98 -11.58 14.96
CA LEU A 89 5.29 -10.46 14.08
C LEU A 89 4.54 -9.20 14.53
N VAL A 90 5.26 -8.10 14.71
CA VAL A 90 4.67 -6.77 14.85
C VAL A 90 4.50 -6.17 13.45
N HIS A 91 3.28 -5.80 13.08
CA HIS A 91 3.00 -5.26 11.75
C HIS A 91 3.57 -3.85 11.62
N ASP A 92 4.44 -3.65 10.63
CA ASP A 92 4.94 -2.34 10.24
C ASP A 92 4.54 -2.02 8.79
N ALA A 93 3.43 -1.29 8.64
CA ALA A 93 3.00 -0.77 7.35
C ALA A 93 4.02 0.21 6.71
N HIS A 94 4.91 0.83 7.49
CA HIS A 94 5.87 1.83 7.04
C HIS A 94 7.26 1.25 6.76
N ALA A 95 7.42 -0.07 6.86
CA ALA A 95 8.69 -0.74 6.63
C ALA A 95 9.31 -0.34 5.29
N ALA A 96 10.60 0.02 5.28
CA ALA A 96 11.27 0.52 4.07
C ALA A 96 11.20 -0.49 2.90
N THR A 97 11.36 -1.79 3.20
CA THR A 97 11.29 -2.88 2.22
C THR A 97 9.89 -3.48 2.11
N PRO A 98 9.41 -3.87 0.92
CA PRO A 98 8.09 -4.47 0.75
C PRO A 98 8.01 -5.95 1.18
N THR A 99 9.12 -6.56 1.62
CA THR A 99 9.24 -7.99 1.93
C THR A 99 8.13 -8.51 2.85
N THR A 100 7.92 -7.87 4.00
CA THR A 100 6.88 -8.30 4.96
C THR A 100 5.48 -8.10 4.40
N ALA A 101 5.23 -7.00 3.67
CA ALA A 101 3.93 -6.74 3.06
C ALA A 101 3.56 -7.83 2.04
N PHE A 102 4.52 -8.25 1.20
CA PHE A 102 4.32 -9.34 0.25
C PHE A 102 4.25 -10.72 0.89
N ALA A 103 4.91 -10.94 2.03
CA ALA A 103 4.78 -12.20 2.76
C ALA A 103 3.39 -12.29 3.40
N LEU A 104 2.92 -11.20 4.02
CA LEU A 104 1.57 -11.13 4.59
C LEU A 104 0.50 -11.39 3.52
N SER A 105 0.62 -10.80 2.32
CA SER A 105 -0.39 -10.97 1.26
C SER A 105 -0.51 -12.40 0.73
N ARG A 106 0.43 -13.29 1.08
CA ARG A 106 0.45 -14.71 0.67
C ARG A 106 -0.02 -15.66 1.76
N LEU A 107 -0.41 -15.16 2.94
CA LEU A 107 -0.96 -15.98 4.02
C LEU A 107 -2.36 -16.51 3.72
N ALA A 108 -3.13 -15.78 2.89
CA ALA A 108 -4.48 -16.18 2.53
C ALA A 108 -4.44 -17.50 1.75
N ASP A 109 -5.16 -18.49 2.23
CA ASP A 109 -5.38 -19.71 1.48
C ASP A 109 -6.26 -19.40 0.26
N PRO A 110 -5.82 -19.69 -0.97
CA PRO A 110 -6.51 -19.25 -2.19
C PRO A 110 -7.85 -19.94 -2.42
N ASP A 111 -8.07 -21.11 -1.83
CA ASP A 111 -9.27 -21.92 -2.04
C ASP A 111 -10.31 -21.69 -0.93
N THR A 112 -9.84 -21.52 0.30
CA THR A 112 -10.68 -21.43 1.50
C THR A 112 -10.81 -20.02 2.05
N LEU A 113 -9.95 -19.09 1.63
CA LEU A 113 -9.82 -17.73 2.16
C LEU A 113 -9.53 -17.69 3.67
N HIS A 114 -9.12 -18.80 4.28
CA HIS A 114 -8.63 -18.78 5.66
C HIS A 114 -7.34 -17.98 5.76
N HIS A 115 -7.12 -17.37 6.92
CA HIS A 115 -5.95 -16.54 7.22
C HIS A 115 -5.81 -15.32 6.30
N THR A 116 -6.94 -14.81 5.78
CA THR A 116 -6.97 -13.62 4.91
C THR A 116 -6.58 -12.36 5.71
N PRO A 117 -5.45 -11.71 5.41
CA PRO A 117 -5.11 -10.47 6.05
C PRO A 117 -5.87 -9.30 5.43
N ILE A 118 -6.34 -8.38 6.27
CA ILE A 118 -7.02 -7.16 5.86
C ILE A 118 -6.46 -5.94 6.59
N GLY A 119 -6.55 -4.78 5.95
CA GLY A 119 -6.01 -3.52 6.44
C GLY A 119 -4.90 -3.02 5.53
N VAL A 120 -4.13 -2.05 6.02
CA VAL A 120 -3.04 -1.47 5.24
C VAL A 120 -1.80 -2.36 5.37
N PHE A 121 -1.48 -3.08 4.28
CA PHE A 121 -0.27 -3.89 4.18
C PHE A 121 0.99 -3.01 4.13
N ARG A 122 0.91 -1.90 3.41
CA ARG A 122 2.02 -0.99 3.17
C ARG A 122 1.53 0.44 2.95
N SER A 123 2.19 1.40 3.58
CA SER A 123 2.04 2.83 3.38
C SER A 123 3.41 3.46 3.55
N VAL A 124 4.02 3.95 2.47
CA VAL A 124 5.38 4.51 2.53
C VAL A 124 5.46 5.81 1.75
N ASP A 125 6.22 6.76 2.29
CA ASP A 125 6.48 8.02 1.60
C ASP A 125 7.59 7.80 0.58
N ARG A 126 7.27 8.12 -0.68
CA ARG A 126 8.22 8.10 -1.80
C ARG A 126 7.98 9.33 -2.68
N PRO A 127 9.01 9.83 -3.38
CA PRO A 127 8.81 10.91 -4.34
C PRO A 127 7.70 10.56 -5.34
N VAL A 128 6.76 11.48 -5.51
CA VAL A 128 5.67 11.33 -6.47
C VAL A 128 6.05 12.02 -7.78
N TYR A 129 5.48 11.56 -8.89
CA TYR A 129 5.85 12.02 -10.22
C TYR A 129 5.63 13.53 -10.38
N ASP A 130 4.45 14.03 -10.02
CA ASP A 130 4.10 15.45 -10.17
C ASP A 130 5.04 16.38 -9.40
N THR A 131 5.37 16.05 -8.15
CA THR A 131 6.33 16.87 -7.37
C THR A 131 7.71 16.82 -7.99
N SER A 132 8.16 15.62 -8.41
CA SER A 132 9.47 15.47 -9.05
C SER A 132 9.56 16.23 -10.38
N MET A 133 8.46 16.31 -11.13
CA MET A 133 8.39 17.07 -12.38
C MET A 133 8.41 18.59 -12.12
N ALA A 134 7.68 19.05 -11.11
CA ALA A 134 7.70 20.45 -10.69
C ALA A 134 9.10 20.86 -10.21
N ASP A 135 9.73 20.05 -9.37
CA ASP A 135 11.10 20.29 -8.86
C ASP A 135 12.12 20.37 -10.00
N GLN A 136 11.97 19.53 -11.03
CA GLN A 136 12.82 19.59 -12.24
C GLN A 136 12.65 20.91 -13.01
N LEU A 137 11.40 21.39 -13.16
CA LEU A 137 11.12 22.65 -13.83
C LEU A 137 11.70 23.84 -13.05
N ASP A 138 11.49 23.87 -11.74
CA ASP A 138 12.00 24.93 -10.87
C ASP A 138 13.53 24.98 -10.90
N THR A 139 14.19 23.81 -10.82
CA THR A 139 15.65 23.69 -10.95
C THR A 139 16.13 24.23 -12.30
N ALA A 140 15.43 23.94 -13.40
CA ALA A 140 15.80 24.44 -14.73
C ALA A 140 15.63 25.97 -14.82
N ILE A 141 14.57 26.52 -14.24
CA ILE A 141 14.33 27.98 -14.20
C ILE A 141 15.41 28.69 -13.37
N GLU A 142 15.83 28.11 -12.24
CA GLU A 142 16.90 28.67 -11.41
C GLU A 142 18.25 28.68 -12.15
N GLN A 143 18.57 27.61 -12.88
CA GLN A 143 19.86 27.48 -13.57
C GLN A 143 19.94 28.27 -14.88
N TYR A 144 18.87 28.27 -15.66
CA TYR A 144 18.87 28.77 -17.05
C TYR A 144 17.93 29.97 -17.26
N GLY A 145 17.24 30.42 -16.21
CA GLY A 145 16.18 31.43 -16.30
C GLY A 145 14.86 30.85 -16.82
N LYS A 146 13.81 31.67 -16.86
CA LYS A 146 12.46 31.25 -17.30
C LYS A 146 12.37 30.81 -18.77
N GLY A 147 13.45 30.96 -19.53
CA GLY A 147 13.43 30.89 -20.99
C GLY A 147 12.70 32.08 -21.61
N ASP A 148 13.05 32.40 -22.85
CA ASP A 148 12.35 33.40 -23.65
C ASP A 148 12.03 32.77 -25.01
N LEU A 149 10.73 32.58 -25.25
CA LEU A 149 10.24 31.97 -26.48
C LEU A 149 10.58 32.82 -27.71
N ALA A 150 10.58 34.15 -27.58
CA ALA A 150 10.93 35.04 -28.67
C ALA A 150 12.41 34.89 -29.04
N LEU A 151 13.30 34.80 -28.06
CA LEU A 151 14.72 34.50 -28.28
C LEU A 151 14.91 33.11 -28.89
N LEU A 152 14.18 32.10 -28.43
CA LEU A 152 14.25 30.75 -28.98
C LEU A 152 13.83 30.70 -30.46
N LEU A 153 12.71 31.36 -30.79
CA LEU A 153 12.16 31.39 -32.15
C LEU A 153 12.98 32.26 -33.11
N ALA A 154 13.54 33.37 -32.61
CA ALA A 154 14.49 34.16 -33.37
C ALA A 154 15.73 33.31 -33.70
N GLY A 155 16.16 32.45 -32.78
CA GLY A 155 17.42 31.71 -32.91
C GLY A 155 18.61 32.66 -32.91
N ASN A 156 19.81 32.11 -33.07
CA ASN A 156 21.04 32.92 -33.06
C ASN A 156 21.36 33.60 -34.40
N ASP A 157 20.71 33.17 -35.49
CA ASP A 157 21.01 33.60 -36.85
C ASP A 157 19.81 34.33 -37.47
N THR A 158 19.54 35.56 -37.02
CA THR A 158 18.57 36.44 -37.68
C THR A 158 19.29 37.49 -38.51
N TRP A 159 18.68 37.88 -39.65
CA TRP A 159 19.08 39.06 -40.41
C TRP A 159 17.90 40.01 -40.55
N THR A 160 18.17 41.31 -40.48
CA THR A 160 17.16 42.36 -40.67
C THR A 160 17.14 42.77 -42.15
N VAL A 161 15.97 42.80 -42.78
CA VAL A 161 15.81 43.33 -44.14
C VAL A 161 15.44 44.81 -44.04
N GLU A 162 16.31 45.69 -44.53
CA GLU A 162 16.01 47.13 -44.60
C GLU A 162 15.09 47.42 -45.79
N SER A 163 14.00 48.14 -45.53
CA SER A 163 13.10 48.65 -46.58
C SER A 163 13.71 49.88 -47.25
N ALA A 164 14.00 49.80 -48.54
CA ALA A 164 14.43 50.95 -49.34
C ALA A 164 13.32 52.02 -49.39
N SER A 165 13.68 53.26 -49.05
CA SER A 165 12.86 54.47 -49.31
C SER A 165 12.94 54.92 -50.75
#